data_AF-Q5JEI9-F1
#
_entry.id   AF-Q5JEI9-F1
#
_cell.length_a   1.000
_cell.length_b   1.000
_cell.length_c   1.000
_cell.angle_alpha   90.00
_cell.angle_beta   90.00
_cell.angle_gamma   90.00
#
_symmetry.space_group_name_H-M   'P 1'
#
loop_
_entity.id
_entity.type
_entity.pdbx_description
1 polymer ?
#
loop_
_entity_poly.entity_id
_entity_poly.type
_entity_poly.pdbx_seq_one_letter_code
_entity_poly.pdbx_strand_id
1 'polypeptide(L)'
;MVRVLVYPGDTLAAMVAEARWRKEQVEEVPTLLEYIERELQVARDTAFSLSARGEKENAAYWTGYADALEDLLKKIERREVRA
;
A
#
# COMPACT_ATOMS: atom_id res chain seq x y z
N MET A 1 -13.14 16.33 -50.38
CA MET A 1 -13.81 16.35 -49.06
C MET A 1 -14.07 14.90 -48.66
N VAL A 2 -13.13 14.25 -47.95
CA VAL A 2 -13.28 12.83 -47.59
C VAL A 2 -13.62 12.75 -46.10
N ARG A 3 -14.84 12.29 -45.83
CA ARG A 3 -15.39 12.05 -44.50
C ARG A 3 -14.72 10.79 -43.96
N VAL A 4 -13.86 10.93 -42.94
CA VAL A 4 -13.21 9.79 -42.29
C VAL A 4 -14.27 9.03 -41.50
N LEU A 5 -14.55 7.81 -41.97
CA LEU A 5 -15.36 6.82 -41.27
C LEU A 5 -14.54 6.27 -40.10
N VAL A 6 -15.08 6.40 -38.89
CA VAL A 6 -14.59 5.70 -37.70
C VAL A 6 -14.83 4.21 -37.91
N TYR A 7 -13.76 3.42 -37.93
CA TYR A 7 -13.82 1.97 -38.08
C TYR A 7 -13.80 1.28 -36.70
N PRO A 8 -14.43 0.09 -36.56
CA PRO A 8 -14.52 -0.69 -35.33
C PRO A 8 -13.19 -1.38 -34.93
N GLY A 9 -12.08 -0.63 -35.00
CA GLY A 9 -10.79 -1.00 -34.41
C GLY A 9 -10.60 -0.45 -32.99
N ASP A 10 -11.52 0.38 -32.51
CA ASP A 10 -11.39 1.15 -31.26
C ASP A 10 -11.72 0.39 -29.96
N THR A 11 -12.13 -0.87 -30.01
CA THR A 11 -12.52 -1.61 -28.80
C THR A 11 -11.60 -2.77 -28.48
N LEU A 12 -11.28 -3.67 -29.42
CA LEU A 12 -10.50 -4.86 -29.06
C LEU A 12 -9.00 -4.59 -28.92
N ALA A 13 -8.41 -3.80 -29.83
CA ALA A 13 -6.99 -3.46 -29.76
C ALA A 13 -6.69 -2.57 -28.54
N ALA A 14 -7.60 -1.63 -28.24
CA ALA A 14 -7.53 -0.79 -27.05
C ALA A 14 -7.71 -1.61 -25.76
N MET A 15 -8.70 -2.51 -25.69
CA MET A 15 -8.90 -3.38 -24.53
C MET A 15 -7.76 -4.37 -24.33
N VAL A 16 -7.16 -4.89 -25.40
CA VAL A 16 -5.99 -5.78 -25.32
C VAL A 16 -4.76 -4.99 -24.88
N ALA A 17 -4.58 -3.75 -25.35
CA ALA A 17 -3.51 -2.86 -24.89
C ALA A 17 -3.69 -2.47 -23.42
N GLU A 18 -4.91 -2.16 -22.99
CA GLU A 18 -5.26 -1.85 -21.59
C GLU A 18 -5.09 -3.07 -20.68
N ALA A 19 -5.49 -4.26 -21.13
CA ALA A 19 -5.28 -5.51 -20.39
C ALA A 19 -3.80 -5.88 -20.30
N ARG A 20 -3.01 -5.63 -21.36
CA ARG A 20 -1.55 -5.78 -21.32
C ARG A 20 -0.94 -4.78 -20.34
N TRP A 21 -1.31 -3.51 -20.43
CA TRP A 21 -0.84 -2.45 -19.55
C TRP A 21 -1.17 -2.72 -18.07
N ARG A 22 -2.40 -3.18 -17.76
CA ARG A 22 -2.78 -3.63 -16.41
C ARG A 22 -1.99 -4.84 -15.91
N LYS A 23 -1.65 -5.77 -16.80
CA LYS A 23 -0.88 -6.97 -16.45
C LYS A 23 0.62 -6.67 -16.28
N GLU A 24 1.09 -5.60 -16.91
CA GLU A 24 2.47 -5.12 -16.90
C GLU A 24 2.69 -4.02 -15.86
N GLN A 25 1.62 -3.50 -15.23
CA GLN A 25 1.68 -2.96 -13.88
C GLN A 25 2.01 -4.10 -12.94
N VAL A 26 3.29 -4.47 -12.91
CA VAL A 26 3.89 -5.07 -11.73
C VAL A 26 3.55 -4.09 -10.61
N GLU A 27 2.56 -4.45 -9.79
CA GLU A 27 2.28 -3.73 -8.55
C GLU A 27 3.64 -3.65 -7.86
N GLU A 28 4.23 -2.45 -7.77
CA GLU A 28 5.55 -2.29 -7.18
C GLU A 28 5.44 -2.85 -5.76
N VAL A 29 6.01 -4.04 -5.57
CA VAL A 29 5.91 -4.74 -4.30
C VAL A 29 6.68 -3.85 -3.32
N PRO A 30 6.03 -3.28 -2.31
CA PRO A 30 6.68 -2.37 -1.40
C PRO A 30 7.86 -3.10 -0.77
N THR A 31 8.96 -2.37 -0.60
CA THR A 31 10.08 -2.87 0.19
C THR A 31 9.59 -3.20 1.60
N LEU A 32 10.33 -4.06 2.30
CA LEU A 32 9.97 -4.43 3.67
C LEU A 32 9.86 -3.19 4.58
N LEU A 33 10.71 -2.18 4.36
CA LEU A 33 10.70 -0.92 5.11
C LEU A 33 9.40 -0.13 4.82
N GLU A 34 9.09 0.11 3.55
CA GLU A 34 7.87 0.83 3.16
C GLU A 34 6.60 0.11 3.66
N TYR A 35 6.61 -1.22 3.65
CA TYR A 35 5.51 -2.02 4.19
C TYR A 35 5.35 -1.79 5.70
N ILE A 36 6.44 -1.87 6.47
CA ILE A 36 6.42 -1.66 7.93
C ILE A 36 5.99 -0.23 8.27
N GLU A 37 6.49 0.78 7.55
CA GLU A 37 6.11 2.18 7.76
C GLU A 37 4.61 2.41 7.52
N ARG A 38 4.08 1.83 6.43
CA ARG A 38 2.65 1.87 6.13
C ARG A 38 1.82 1.21 7.22
N GLU A 39 2.21 0.01 7.65
CA GLU A 39 1.51 -0.71 8.72
C GLU A 39 1.57 0.04 10.06
N LEU A 40 2.68 0.69 10.37
CA LEU A 40 2.82 1.52 11.57
C LEU A 40 1.83 2.68 11.56
N GLN A 41 1.65 3.33 10.41
CA GLN A 41 0.67 4.40 10.26
C GLN A 41 -0.76 3.86 10.46
N VAL A 42 -1.10 2.75 9.83
CA VAL A 42 -2.41 2.09 10.00
C VAL A 42 -2.69 1.74 11.46
N ALA A 43 -1.69 1.18 12.15
CA ALA A 43 -1.82 0.79 13.55
C ALA A 43 -2.10 2.00 14.46
N ARG A 44 -1.38 3.11 14.27
CA ARG A 44 -1.56 4.35 15.02
C ARG A 44 -2.93 4.97 14.77
N ASP A 45 -3.34 5.08 13.51
CA ASP A 45 -4.64 5.65 13.13
C ASP A 45 -5.80 4.81 13.69
N THR A 46 -5.65 3.49 13.67
CA THR A 46 -6.64 2.56 14.21
C THR A 46 -6.72 2.65 15.73
N ALA A 47 -5.57 2.66 16.42
CA ALA A 47 -5.51 2.85 17.88
C ALA A 47 -6.18 4.16 18.31
N PHE A 48 -5.89 5.26 17.61
CA PHE A 48 -6.49 6.57 17.85
C PHE A 48 -8.02 6.52 17.67
N SER A 49 -8.49 5.99 16.54
CA SER A 49 -9.93 5.86 16.24
C SER A 49 -10.68 5.05 17.29
N LEU A 50 -10.14 3.91 17.72
CA LEU A 50 -10.73 3.05 18.73
C LEU A 50 -10.73 3.70 20.12
N SER A 51 -9.62 4.36 20.48
CA SER A 51 -9.53 5.11 21.73
C SER A 51 -10.58 6.23 21.78
N ALA A 52 -10.78 6.95 20.68
CA ALA A 52 -11.80 8.00 20.57
C ALA A 52 -13.24 7.45 20.74
N ARG A 53 -13.48 6.18 20.36
CA ARG A 53 -14.77 5.48 20.53
C ARG A 53 -14.96 4.86 21.92
N GLY A 54 -13.95 4.93 22.78
CA GLY A 54 -13.97 4.29 24.10
C GLY A 54 -13.68 2.78 24.09
N GLU A 55 -13.26 2.22 22.95
CA GLU A 55 -12.90 0.81 22.79
C GLU A 55 -11.47 0.55 23.30
N LYS A 56 -11.26 0.75 24.61
CA LYS A 56 -9.92 0.80 25.23
C LYS A 56 -9.09 -0.48 25.03
N GLU A 57 -9.71 -1.66 25.12
CA GLU A 57 -8.99 -2.93 24.95
C GLU A 57 -8.51 -3.12 23.50
N ASN A 58 -9.37 -2.83 22.53
CA ASN A 58 -9.01 -2.88 21.11
C ASN A 58 -7.94 -1.83 20.79
N ALA A 59 -8.06 -0.60 21.31
CA ALA A 59 -7.07 0.44 21.14
C ALA A 59 -5.69 0.01 21.70
N ALA A 60 -5.66 -0.61 22.88
CA ALA A 60 -4.42 -1.08 23.51
C ALA A 60 -3.71 -2.15 22.67
N TYR A 61 -4.46 -3.05 22.03
CA TYR A 61 -3.89 -4.01 21.07
C TYR A 61 -3.16 -3.30 19.92
N TRP A 62 -3.82 -2.33 19.29
CA TRP A 62 -3.25 -1.60 18.15
C TRP A 62 -2.06 -0.72 18.55
N THR A 63 -2.07 -0.16 19.77
CA THR A 63 -0.90 0.52 20.33
C THR A 63 0.27 -0.45 20.50
N GLY A 64 0.05 -1.63 21.11
CA GLY A 64 1.13 -2.62 21.26
C GLY A 64 1.66 -3.15 19.93
N TYR A 65 0.80 -3.26 18.91
CA TYR A 65 1.23 -3.61 17.56
C TYR A 65 2.10 -2.50 16.93
N ALA A 66 1.72 -1.23 17.09
CA ALA A 66 2.53 -0.09 16.63
C ALA A 66 3.91 -0.07 17.31
N ASP A 67 3.96 -0.29 18.63
CA ASP A 67 5.22 -0.34 19.39
C ASP A 67 6.15 -1.46 18.88
N ALA A 68 5.58 -2.65 18.59
CA ALA A 68 6.35 -3.76 18.06
C ALA A 68 6.93 -3.48 16.65
N LEU A 69 6.17 -2.78 15.80
CA LEU A 69 6.63 -2.36 14.47
C LEU A 69 7.75 -1.31 14.57
N GLU A 70 7.65 -0.35 15.48
CA GLU A 70 8.74 0.61 15.73
C GLU A 70 10.02 -0.09 16.21
N ASP A 71 9.90 -1.05 17.12
CA ASP A 71 11.04 -1.81 17.63
C ASP A 71 11.70 -2.64 16.53
N LEU A 72 10.91 -3.19 15.60
CA LEU A 72 11.41 -3.87 14.42
C LEU A 72 12.18 -2.90 13.51
N LEU A 73 11.61 -1.73 13.22
CA LEU A 73 12.23 -0.72 12.36
C LEU A 73 13.60 -0.29 12.91
N LYS A 74 13.66 0.04 14.20
CA LYS A 74 14.90 0.39 14.91
C LYS A 74 15.96 -0.72 14.85
N LYS A 75 15.55 -2.00 14.82
CA LYS A 75 16.48 -3.14 14.71
C LYS A 75 17.02 -3.31 13.29
N ILE A 76 16.20 -3.05 12.27
CA ILE A 76 16.59 -3.09 10.87
C ILE A 76 17.62 -1.98 10.60
N GLU A 77 17.29 -0.73 10.94
CA GLU A 77 18.18 0.42 10.76
C GLU A 77 19.55 0.21 11.44
N ARG A 78 19.58 -0.32 12.67
CA ARG A 78 20.84 -0.61 13.38
C ARG A 78 21.69 -1.68 12.69
N ARG A 79 21.07 -2.64 11.99
CA ARG A 79 21.81 -3.67 11.25
C ARG A 79 22.43 -3.08 10.00
N GLU A 80 21.72 -2.20 9.31
CA GLU A 80 22.24 -1.51 8.12
C GLU A 80 23.43 -0.59 8.46
N VAL A 81 23.41 0.08 9.61
CA VAL A 81 24.56 0.91 10.06
C VAL A 81 25.83 0.08 10.36
N ARG A 82 25.70 -1.22 10.62
CA ARG A 82 26.83 -2.10 10.99
C ARG A 82 27.40 -2.92 9.82
N ALA A 83 26.71 -2.94 8.67
CA ALA A 83 27.09 -3.69 7.47
C ALA A 83 28.01 -2.86 6.58
#